data_AF-A0A101GCN8-F1
#
_entry.id   AF-A0A101GCN8-F1
#
_cell.length_a   1.000
_cell.length_b   1.000
_cell.length_c   1.000
_cell.angle_alpha   90.00
_cell.angle_beta   90.00
_cell.angle_gamma   90.00
#
_symmetry.space_group_name_H-M   'P 1'
#
loop_
_entity.id
_entity.type
_entity.pdbx_description
1 polymer ?
#
loop_
_entity_poly.entity_id
_entity_poly.type
_entity_poly.pdbx_seq_one_letter_code
_entity_poly.pdbx_strand_id
1 'polypeptide(L)'
;MGSKILKNKPLVEAIFEVRWELQEPAPGMKIDPHYKILIGRIYDRVRDEYPFYEQLPTATMPDEIAGYVVQHRFRKDRDKWPLIQIGPGIITLNDTEGYVWEDFEKRIHRMLDILFETYPDAENNLRINWLLLRYIDAINFNYEEEHIFSFLGKNLKVNIDVYEKLFEGTEVSNLPLGFDLRFSFPATKPKGAAHLRFVRGKKKDVDALIWETQVQSVSDDALKHKDQIINWVVEAHKLTDDWFFKMIEGELLRRFE
;
A
#
# COMPACT_ATOMS: atom_id res chain seq x y z
N MET A 1 -9.40 -19.06 10.21
CA MET A 1 -10.75 -18.50 10.02
C MET A 1 -10.79 -17.97 8.60
N GLY A 2 -11.75 -18.37 7.78
CA GLY A 2 -11.83 -17.91 6.38
C GLY A 2 -12.09 -16.41 6.33
N SER A 3 -11.44 -15.71 5.40
CA SER A 3 -11.65 -14.27 5.18
C SER A 3 -13.12 -14.02 4.84
N LYS A 4 -13.74 -13.02 5.49
CA LYS A 4 -15.14 -12.66 5.22
C LYS A 4 -15.18 -11.88 3.91
N ILE A 5 -15.78 -12.46 2.87
CA ILE A 5 -15.90 -11.80 1.57
C ILE A 5 -17.05 -10.79 1.62
N LEU A 6 -16.71 -9.50 1.49
CA LEU A 6 -17.67 -8.41 1.32
C LEU A 6 -18.11 -8.30 -0.14
N LYS A 7 -19.40 -8.05 -0.39
CA LYS A 7 -19.95 -7.87 -1.75
C LYS A 7 -19.71 -6.46 -2.27
N ASN A 8 -19.90 -5.46 -1.41
CA ASN A 8 -19.71 -4.05 -1.73
C ASN A 8 -18.42 -3.55 -1.06
N LYS A 9 -17.27 -4.14 -1.43
CA LYS A 9 -15.96 -3.81 -0.84
C LYS A 9 -15.68 -2.30 -0.97
N PRO A 10 -15.28 -1.62 0.12
CA PRO A 10 -14.82 -0.23 0.02
C PRO A 10 -13.41 -0.13 -0.57
N LEU A 11 -12.69 -1.26 -0.65
CA LEU A 11 -11.34 -1.36 -1.17
C LEU A 11 -11.23 -0.69 -2.54
N VAL A 12 -10.36 0.31 -2.59
CA VAL A 12 -9.88 0.91 -3.82
C VAL A 12 -8.68 0.11 -4.29
N GLU A 13 -7.65 -0.04 -3.47
CA GLU A 13 -6.40 -0.68 -3.89
C GLU A 13 -5.71 -1.41 -2.73
N ALA A 14 -5.18 -2.60 -3.01
CA ALA A 14 -4.26 -3.35 -2.14
C ALA A 14 -2.87 -3.30 -2.76
N ILE A 15 -1.86 -2.95 -1.96
CA ILE A 15 -0.48 -2.74 -2.41
C ILE A 15 0.46 -3.52 -1.49
N PHE A 16 1.29 -4.36 -2.09
CA PHE A 16 2.48 -4.91 -1.46
C PHE A 16 3.72 -4.31 -2.12
N GLU A 17 4.64 -3.80 -1.32
CA GLU A 17 5.86 -3.16 -1.79
C GLU A 17 7.08 -3.70 -1.01
N VAL A 18 8.14 -3.97 -1.78
CA VAL A 18 9.44 -4.39 -1.28
C VAL A 18 10.47 -3.38 -1.75
N ARG A 19 11.32 -2.91 -0.85
CA ARG A 19 12.54 -2.16 -1.22
C ARG A 19 13.79 -2.85 -0.70
N TRP A 20 14.87 -2.67 -1.44
CA TRP A 20 16.20 -3.17 -1.07
C TRP A 20 17.25 -2.06 -1.01
N GLU A 21 18.33 -2.31 -0.29
CA GLU A 21 19.44 -1.38 -0.19
C GLU A 21 20.02 -1.06 -1.58
N LEU A 22 20.21 0.23 -1.82
CA LEU A 22 20.88 0.75 -3.01
C LEU A 22 22.33 1.11 -2.67
N GLN A 23 23.22 0.98 -3.65
CA GLN A 23 24.59 1.44 -3.50
C GLN A 23 24.63 2.97 -3.51
N GLU A 24 25.46 3.55 -2.66
CA GLU A 24 25.65 5.00 -2.56
C GLU A 24 27.11 5.38 -2.86
N PRO A 25 27.53 5.38 -4.14
CA PRO A 25 28.92 5.70 -4.51
C PRO A 25 29.31 7.15 -4.18
N ALA A 26 28.34 8.05 -4.08
CA ALA A 26 28.50 9.42 -3.62
C ALA A 26 27.26 9.83 -2.79
N PRO A 27 27.38 10.76 -1.82
CA PRO A 27 26.25 11.20 -1.00
C PRO A 27 25.05 11.64 -1.85
N GLY A 28 23.90 11.02 -1.63
CA GLY A 28 22.66 11.29 -2.34
C GLY A 28 22.47 10.57 -3.69
N MET A 29 23.50 9.87 -4.19
CA MET A 29 23.44 9.10 -5.45
C MET A 29 23.10 7.65 -5.11
N LYS A 30 21.85 7.23 -5.30
CA LYS A 30 21.40 5.86 -4.96
C LYS A 30 21.18 5.04 -6.21
N ILE A 31 22.03 4.02 -6.40
CA ILE A 31 22.05 3.22 -7.63
C ILE A 31 21.86 1.75 -7.30
N ASP A 32 21.04 1.08 -8.11
CA ASP A 32 21.01 -0.37 -8.21
C ASP A 32 21.88 -0.78 -9.41
N PRO A 33 23.06 -1.39 -9.19
CA PRO A 33 23.97 -1.78 -10.28
C PRO A 33 23.40 -2.87 -11.18
N HIS A 34 22.36 -3.58 -10.74
CA HIS A 34 21.76 -4.72 -11.44
C HIS A 34 20.44 -4.39 -12.13
N TYR A 35 19.86 -3.22 -11.84
CA TYR A 35 18.53 -2.84 -12.27
C TYR A 35 18.28 -2.97 -13.78
N LYS A 36 19.22 -2.49 -14.62
CA LYS A 36 19.09 -2.55 -16.09
C LYS A 36 18.91 -3.97 -16.63
N ILE A 37 19.57 -4.95 -16.00
CA ILE A 37 19.46 -6.37 -16.37
C ILE A 37 18.22 -6.99 -15.70
N LEU A 38 17.95 -6.60 -14.46
CA LEU A 38 16.84 -7.11 -13.64
C LEU A 38 15.48 -6.91 -14.32
N ILE A 39 15.22 -5.73 -14.92
CA ILE A 39 13.95 -5.44 -15.60
C ILE A 39 13.65 -6.48 -16.69
N GLY A 40 14.64 -6.76 -17.57
CA GLY A 40 14.48 -7.71 -18.66
C GLY A 40 14.22 -9.13 -18.15
N ARG A 41 14.98 -9.55 -17.12
CA ARG A 41 14.80 -10.86 -16.48
C ARG A 41 13.43 -11.01 -15.84
N ILE A 42 12.94 -9.98 -15.16
CA ILE A 42 11.62 -10.00 -14.54
C ILE A 42 10.53 -10.05 -15.61
N TYR A 43 10.64 -9.22 -16.65
CA TYR A 43 9.70 -9.24 -17.78
C TYR A 43 9.56 -10.64 -18.37
N ASP A 44 10.67 -11.32 -18.65
CA ASP A 44 10.66 -12.69 -19.19
C ASP A 44 9.97 -13.70 -18.26
N ARG A 45 10.01 -13.50 -16.94
CA ARG A 45 9.37 -14.39 -15.95
C ARG A 45 7.89 -14.07 -15.69
N VAL A 46 7.44 -12.85 -15.97
CA VAL A 46 6.06 -12.41 -15.68
C VAL A 46 5.19 -12.29 -16.92
N ARG A 47 5.75 -12.18 -18.13
CA ARG A 47 5.02 -11.85 -19.37
C ARG A 47 3.86 -12.79 -19.71
N ASP A 48 3.94 -14.07 -19.34
CA ASP A 48 2.87 -15.04 -19.61
C ASP A 48 1.60 -14.69 -18.79
N GLU A 49 1.79 -14.09 -17.62
CA GLU A 49 0.71 -13.64 -16.75
C GLU A 49 0.43 -12.13 -16.83
N TYR A 50 1.44 -11.32 -17.14
CA TYR A 50 1.37 -9.85 -17.20
C TYR A 50 1.96 -9.38 -18.54
N PRO A 51 1.31 -9.69 -19.68
CA PRO A 51 1.88 -9.47 -21.01
C PRO A 51 1.96 -7.98 -21.40
N PHE A 52 1.15 -7.13 -20.76
CA PHE A 52 1.06 -5.72 -21.12
C PHE A 52 2.12 -4.90 -20.37
N TYR A 53 3.18 -4.54 -21.07
CA TYR A 53 4.27 -3.71 -20.55
C TYR A 53 4.04 -2.23 -20.84
N GLU A 54 4.29 -1.39 -19.84
CA GLU A 54 4.29 0.07 -19.95
C GLU A 54 5.55 0.65 -19.31
N GLN A 55 6.21 1.55 -20.03
CA GLN A 55 7.24 2.42 -19.47
C GLN A 55 6.55 3.66 -18.87
N LEU A 56 6.85 3.97 -17.61
CA LEU A 56 6.31 5.15 -16.93
C LEU A 56 7.14 6.40 -17.27
N PRO A 57 6.57 7.62 -17.17
CA PRO A 57 7.32 8.86 -17.42
C PRO A 57 8.59 8.99 -16.56
N THR A 58 8.57 8.42 -15.36
CA THR A 58 9.71 8.36 -14.43
C THR A 58 10.91 7.56 -14.96
N ALA A 59 10.74 6.75 -16.00
CA ALA A 59 11.83 6.02 -16.64
C ALA A 59 12.83 6.92 -17.39
N THR A 60 12.50 8.21 -17.61
CA THR A 60 13.44 9.19 -18.17
C THR A 60 14.35 9.81 -17.11
N MET A 61 14.13 9.52 -15.82
CA MET A 61 14.97 10.02 -14.74
C MET A 61 16.36 9.36 -14.80
N PRO A 62 17.45 10.13 -14.58
CA PRO A 62 18.78 9.55 -14.40
C PRO A 62 18.81 8.55 -13.24
N ASP A 63 19.59 7.48 -13.40
CA ASP A 63 19.69 6.37 -12.43
C ASP A 63 20.08 6.89 -11.03
N GLU A 64 20.89 7.95 -10.97
CA GLU A 64 21.41 8.58 -9.75
C GLU A 64 20.33 9.15 -8.84
N ILE A 65 19.18 9.54 -9.41
CA ILE A 65 18.05 10.17 -8.70
C ILE A 65 16.76 9.34 -8.80
N ALA A 66 16.81 8.17 -9.41
CA ALA A 66 15.67 7.28 -9.62
C ALA A 66 15.50 6.22 -8.52
N GLY A 67 16.36 6.22 -7.50
CA GLY A 67 16.29 5.28 -6.39
C GLY A 67 14.91 5.25 -5.73
N TYR A 68 14.33 4.04 -5.63
CA TYR A 68 12.99 3.77 -5.09
C TYR A 68 11.82 4.38 -5.88
N VAL A 69 12.05 4.82 -7.11
CA VAL A 69 11.01 5.32 -8.01
C VAL A 69 10.64 4.23 -9.00
N VAL A 70 9.36 3.85 -9.05
CA VAL A 70 8.85 2.90 -10.06
C VAL A 70 8.99 3.52 -11.46
N GLN A 71 9.52 2.76 -12.42
CA GLN A 71 9.75 3.22 -13.80
C GLN A 71 9.10 2.31 -14.84
N HIS A 72 8.87 1.05 -14.51
CA HIS A 72 8.25 0.08 -15.41
C HIS A 72 7.03 -0.57 -14.74
N ARG A 73 6.08 -0.95 -15.57
CA ARG A 73 4.84 -1.57 -15.14
C ARG A 73 4.47 -2.73 -16.06
N PHE A 74 3.99 -3.83 -15.46
CA PHE A 74 3.51 -5.02 -16.14
C PHE A 74 2.07 -5.29 -15.68
N ARG A 75 1.14 -5.46 -16.62
CA ARG A 75 -0.30 -5.65 -16.36
C ARG A 75 -0.84 -6.88 -17.06
N LYS A 76 -1.97 -7.38 -16.56
CA LYS A 76 -2.76 -8.44 -17.22
C LYS A 76 -3.21 -8.01 -18.63
N ASP A 77 -3.61 -6.75 -18.77
CA ASP A 77 -4.01 -6.10 -20.03
C ASP A 77 -4.00 -4.57 -19.83
N ARG A 78 -4.30 -3.80 -20.89
CA ARG A 78 -4.47 -2.36 -20.84
C ARG A 78 -5.54 -1.99 -19.80
N ASP A 79 -5.13 -1.18 -18.83
CA ASP A 79 -5.99 -0.71 -17.73
C ASP A 79 -6.63 -1.84 -16.89
N LYS A 80 -5.96 -3.02 -16.81
CA LYS A 80 -6.43 -4.19 -16.03
C LYS A 80 -5.46 -4.62 -14.96
N TRP A 81 -5.98 -4.84 -13.76
CA TRP A 81 -5.26 -5.35 -12.59
C TRP A 81 -5.36 -6.88 -12.47
N PRO A 82 -4.52 -7.52 -11.64
CA PRO A 82 -3.39 -6.95 -10.89
C PRO A 82 -2.24 -6.48 -11.78
N LEU A 83 -1.32 -5.71 -11.21
CA LEU A 83 -0.12 -5.23 -11.87
C LEU A 83 1.12 -5.39 -11.00
N ILE A 84 2.28 -5.50 -11.64
CA ILE A 84 3.59 -5.44 -11.01
C ILE A 84 4.29 -4.15 -11.48
N GLN A 85 4.95 -3.44 -10.58
CA GLN A 85 5.79 -2.29 -10.93
C GLN A 85 7.21 -2.51 -10.46
N ILE A 86 8.19 -1.97 -11.19
CA ILE A 86 9.59 -2.08 -10.82
C ILE A 86 10.36 -0.78 -11.10
N GLY A 87 11.26 -0.47 -10.18
CA GLY A 87 12.20 0.64 -10.21
C GLY A 87 13.54 0.22 -9.60
N PRO A 88 14.58 1.07 -9.68
CA PRO A 88 15.83 0.80 -8.96
C PRO A 88 15.54 0.68 -7.45
N GLY A 89 15.80 -0.48 -6.85
CA GLY A 89 15.56 -0.66 -5.41
C GLY A 89 14.12 -0.94 -4.99
N ILE A 90 13.15 -1.06 -5.91
CA ILE A 90 11.73 -1.21 -5.56
C ILE A 90 10.99 -2.15 -6.51
N ILE A 91 10.12 -3.00 -5.94
CA ILE A 91 9.11 -3.76 -6.69
C ILE A 91 7.78 -3.71 -5.93
N THR A 92 6.68 -3.58 -6.67
CA THR A 92 5.32 -3.57 -6.09
C THR A 92 4.40 -4.54 -6.80
N LEU A 93 3.43 -5.07 -6.06
CA LEU A 93 2.26 -5.77 -6.56
C LEU A 93 1.02 -5.00 -6.11
N ASN A 94 0.15 -4.66 -7.06
CA ASN A 94 -1.06 -3.89 -6.79
C ASN A 94 -2.29 -4.61 -7.36
N ASP A 95 -3.40 -4.58 -6.62
CA ASP A 95 -4.71 -5.11 -7.02
C ASP A 95 -5.85 -4.17 -6.57
N THR A 96 -7.02 -4.24 -7.19
CA THR A 96 -8.18 -3.37 -6.92
C THR A 96 -9.46 -4.19 -6.79
N GLU A 97 -10.41 -4.06 -7.73
CA GLU A 97 -11.77 -4.63 -7.66
C GLU A 97 -11.75 -6.17 -7.63
N GLY A 98 -10.75 -6.79 -8.26
CA GLY A 98 -10.56 -8.25 -8.31
C GLY A 98 -9.93 -8.87 -7.06
N TYR A 99 -9.52 -8.05 -6.08
CA TYR A 99 -8.74 -8.49 -4.94
C TYR A 99 -9.43 -9.58 -4.11
N VAL A 100 -8.71 -10.68 -3.90
CA VAL A 100 -9.01 -11.76 -2.96
C VAL A 100 -7.70 -12.14 -2.29
N TRP A 101 -7.67 -12.20 -0.95
CA TRP A 101 -6.43 -12.39 -0.21
C TRP A 101 -5.67 -13.64 -0.65
N GLU A 102 -6.35 -14.76 -0.83
CA GLU A 102 -5.72 -16.04 -1.19
C GLU A 102 -5.08 -16.02 -2.58
N ASP A 103 -5.57 -15.20 -3.52
CA ASP A 103 -4.92 -14.97 -4.83
C ASP A 103 -3.78 -13.96 -4.70
N PHE A 104 -3.99 -12.88 -3.95
CA PHE A 104 -3.00 -11.84 -3.73
C PHE A 104 -1.76 -12.38 -3.01
N GLU A 105 -1.93 -13.19 -1.97
CA GLU A 105 -0.86 -13.89 -1.25
C GLU A 105 -0.04 -14.76 -2.21
N LYS A 106 -0.71 -15.58 -3.04
CA LYS A 106 -0.01 -16.42 -4.05
C LYS A 106 0.80 -15.59 -5.04
N ARG A 107 0.26 -14.44 -5.46
CA ARG A 107 0.97 -13.51 -6.36
C ARG A 107 2.16 -12.85 -5.67
N ILE A 108 2.05 -12.51 -4.39
CA ILE A 108 3.19 -12.02 -3.60
C ILE A 108 4.29 -13.07 -3.55
N HIS A 109 3.95 -14.33 -3.24
CA HIS A 109 4.93 -15.42 -3.22
C HIS A 109 5.63 -15.55 -4.56
N ARG A 110 4.85 -15.57 -5.66
CA ARG A 110 5.40 -15.66 -7.02
C ARG A 110 6.30 -14.47 -7.37
N MET A 111 5.91 -13.25 -7.00
CA MET A 111 6.72 -12.05 -7.23
C MET A 111 8.05 -12.12 -6.46
N LEU A 112 8.02 -12.57 -5.21
CA LEU A 112 9.22 -12.75 -4.38
C LEU A 112 10.12 -13.86 -4.93
N ASP A 113 9.55 -14.99 -5.37
CA ASP A 113 10.32 -16.05 -6.05
C ASP A 113 11.07 -15.48 -7.26
N ILE A 114 10.36 -14.74 -8.13
CA ILE A 114 10.96 -14.12 -9.30
C ILE A 114 12.05 -13.12 -8.91
N LEU A 115 11.82 -12.25 -7.92
CA LEU A 115 12.83 -11.28 -7.48
C LEU A 115 14.10 -11.99 -7.01
N PHE A 116 14.00 -12.95 -6.09
CA PHE A 116 15.16 -13.65 -5.52
C PHE A 116 15.87 -14.55 -6.55
N GLU A 117 15.16 -15.14 -7.51
CA GLU A 117 15.78 -15.95 -8.57
C GLU A 117 16.46 -15.13 -9.66
N THR A 118 16.00 -13.90 -9.92
CA THR A 118 16.49 -13.09 -11.04
C THR A 118 17.55 -12.08 -10.64
N TYR A 119 17.55 -11.65 -9.37
CA TYR A 119 18.52 -10.72 -8.83
C TYR A 119 19.92 -11.36 -8.76
N PRO A 120 20.97 -10.76 -9.36
CA PRO A 120 22.31 -11.33 -9.35
C PRO A 120 22.86 -11.53 -7.93
N ASP A 121 23.18 -12.78 -7.60
CA ASP A 121 23.74 -13.16 -6.29
C ASP A 121 22.89 -12.62 -5.11
N ALA A 122 21.59 -12.90 -5.19
CA ALA A 122 20.58 -12.40 -4.26
C ALA A 122 20.92 -12.70 -2.78
N GLU A 123 21.54 -13.84 -2.50
CA GLU A 123 21.94 -14.22 -1.12
C GLU A 123 22.88 -13.20 -0.47
N ASN A 124 23.74 -12.54 -1.26
CA ASN A 124 24.72 -11.59 -0.75
C ASN A 124 24.35 -10.12 -1.06
N ASN A 125 23.69 -9.88 -2.21
CA ASN A 125 23.49 -8.54 -2.76
C ASN A 125 22.05 -8.01 -2.64
N LEU A 126 21.05 -8.87 -2.40
CA LEU A 126 19.66 -8.43 -2.24
C LEU A 126 19.33 -8.27 -0.75
N ARG A 127 19.50 -7.04 -0.24
CA ARG A 127 19.22 -6.71 1.16
C ARG A 127 17.92 -5.96 1.29
N ILE A 128 16.85 -6.65 1.69
CA ILE A 128 15.54 -6.02 1.89
C ILE A 128 15.60 -5.11 3.13
N ASN A 129 15.33 -3.83 2.94
CA ASN A 129 15.35 -2.81 4.00
C ASN A 129 13.97 -2.20 4.30
N TRP A 130 12.99 -2.48 3.43
CA TRP A 130 11.62 -1.98 3.57
C TRP A 130 10.61 -2.99 3.06
N LEU A 131 9.59 -3.23 3.86
CA LEU A 131 8.38 -3.91 3.44
C LEU A 131 7.16 -3.06 3.78
N LEU A 132 6.18 -3.11 2.90
CA LEU A 132 4.92 -2.40 3.05
C LEU A 132 3.76 -3.28 2.55
N LEU A 133 2.74 -3.42 3.37
CA LEU A 133 1.43 -3.90 2.97
C LEU A 133 0.40 -2.82 3.30
N ARG A 134 -0.31 -2.33 2.30
CA ARG A 134 -1.23 -1.20 2.42
C ARG A 134 -2.56 -1.50 1.72
N TYR A 135 -3.64 -1.17 2.40
CA TYR A 135 -4.99 -1.21 1.88
C TYR A 135 -5.53 0.21 1.88
N ILE A 136 -6.07 0.63 0.74
CA ILE A 136 -6.71 1.93 0.55
C ILE A 136 -8.17 1.66 0.30
N ASP A 137 -9.02 2.22 1.13
CA ASP A 137 -10.47 2.10 1.06
C ASP A 137 -11.09 3.47 0.84
N ALA A 138 -12.23 3.52 0.15
CA ALA A 138 -12.95 4.76 -0.04
C ALA A 138 -14.46 4.57 -0.21
N ILE A 139 -15.21 5.46 0.45
CA ILE A 139 -16.65 5.63 0.28
C ILE A 139 -16.96 7.06 -0.17
N ASN A 140 -18.00 7.21 -0.99
CA ASN A 140 -18.54 8.54 -1.28
C ASN A 140 -19.04 9.15 0.04
N PHE A 141 -18.80 10.43 0.23
CA PHE A 141 -19.16 11.14 1.46
C PHE A 141 -19.66 12.55 1.12
N ASN A 142 -20.84 12.92 1.62
CA ASN A 142 -21.39 14.24 1.41
C ASN A 142 -20.93 15.21 2.51
N TYR A 143 -19.84 15.95 2.25
CA TYR A 143 -19.30 16.93 3.21
C TYR A 143 -20.16 18.18 3.40
N GLU A 144 -21.20 18.39 2.58
CA GLU A 144 -22.13 19.50 2.73
C GLU A 144 -23.26 19.19 3.73
N GLU A 145 -23.61 17.92 3.88
CA GLU A 145 -24.74 17.47 4.71
C GLU A 145 -24.31 16.68 5.95
N GLU A 146 -23.15 16.00 5.92
CA GLU A 146 -22.70 15.11 6.98
C GLU A 146 -21.47 15.65 7.72
N HIS A 147 -21.51 15.60 9.06
CA HIS A 147 -20.37 15.98 9.90
C HIS A 147 -19.34 14.86 9.99
N ILE A 148 -18.16 15.07 9.39
CA ILE A 148 -17.15 14.02 9.21
C ILE A 148 -16.67 13.39 10.53
N PHE A 149 -16.40 14.17 11.58
CA PHE A 149 -15.93 13.59 12.84
C PHE A 149 -17.00 12.75 13.54
N SER A 150 -18.28 13.11 13.37
CA SER A 150 -19.40 12.30 13.86
C SER A 150 -19.53 11.00 13.09
N PHE A 151 -19.31 11.05 11.77
CA PHE A 151 -19.26 9.85 10.94
C PHE A 151 -18.12 8.92 11.35
N LEU A 152 -16.90 9.45 11.52
CA LEU A 152 -15.73 8.69 11.95
C LEU A 152 -15.95 8.01 13.31
N GLY A 153 -16.53 8.73 14.28
CA GLY A 153 -16.84 8.17 15.61
C GLY A 153 -17.85 7.03 15.53
N LYS A 154 -18.96 7.23 14.82
CA LYS A 154 -20.06 6.24 14.71
C LYS A 154 -19.65 4.99 13.91
N ASN A 155 -19.02 5.20 12.75
CA ASN A 155 -18.84 4.18 11.72
C ASN A 155 -17.44 3.57 11.66
N LEU A 156 -16.43 4.26 12.20
CA LEU A 156 -15.02 3.84 12.17
C LEU A 156 -14.36 3.79 13.55
N LYS A 157 -15.11 4.12 14.62
CA LYS A 157 -14.67 4.14 16.03
C LYS A 157 -13.51 5.10 16.30
N VAL A 158 -13.42 6.18 15.53
CA VAL A 158 -12.41 7.23 15.71
C VAL A 158 -13.07 8.51 16.22
N ASN A 159 -12.83 8.83 17.48
CA ASN A 159 -13.36 10.05 18.10
C ASN A 159 -12.33 11.17 18.01
N ILE A 160 -12.76 12.32 17.49
CA ILE A 160 -11.94 13.53 17.34
C ILE A 160 -12.75 14.68 17.92
N ASP A 161 -12.19 15.31 18.95
CA ASP A 161 -12.80 16.47 19.60
C ASP A 161 -11.96 17.70 19.31
N VAL A 162 -12.59 18.70 18.68
CA VAL A 162 -12.01 20.03 18.48
C VAL A 162 -12.73 20.97 19.44
N TYR A 163 -11.97 21.81 20.16
CA TYR A 163 -12.55 22.67 21.19
C TYR A 163 -13.57 23.65 20.59
N GLU A 164 -14.85 23.49 20.93
CA GLU A 164 -15.97 24.20 20.28
C GLU A 164 -15.87 25.73 20.38
N LYS A 165 -15.28 26.24 21.46
CA LYS A 165 -15.08 27.69 21.64
C LYS A 165 -14.16 28.33 20.60
N LEU A 166 -13.45 27.55 19.79
CA LEU A 166 -12.70 28.06 18.65
C LEU A 166 -13.61 28.63 17.55
N PHE A 167 -14.88 28.22 17.52
CA PHE A 167 -15.85 28.62 16.49
C PHE A 167 -16.89 29.63 17.00
N GLU A 168 -17.16 29.64 18.31
CA GLU A 168 -18.12 30.54 18.95
C GLU A 168 -17.78 32.03 18.71
N GLY A 169 -18.75 32.80 18.20
CA GLY A 169 -18.57 34.23 17.93
C GLY A 169 -17.64 34.55 16.75
N THR A 170 -17.33 33.56 15.91
CA THR A 170 -16.51 33.72 14.70
C THR A 170 -17.32 33.46 13.44
N GLU A 171 -16.79 33.83 12.27
CA GLU A 171 -17.35 33.47 10.96
C GLU A 171 -16.79 32.12 10.44
N VAL A 172 -16.14 31.34 11.29
CA VAL A 172 -15.51 30.06 10.94
C VAL A 172 -16.44 28.90 11.25
N SER A 173 -16.72 28.07 10.25
CA SER A 173 -17.48 26.83 10.44
C SER A 173 -16.68 25.78 11.21
N ASN A 174 -17.36 24.98 12.03
CA ASN A 174 -16.78 23.81 12.69
C ASN A 174 -16.64 22.58 11.77
N LEU A 175 -17.13 22.67 10.52
CA LEU A 175 -16.92 21.66 9.49
C LEU A 175 -15.59 21.91 8.77
N PRO A 176 -14.64 20.97 8.81
CA PRO A 176 -13.36 21.17 8.16
C PRO A 176 -13.48 21.13 6.63
N LEU A 177 -12.93 22.14 5.95
CA LEU A 177 -12.76 22.11 4.48
C LEU A 177 -11.86 20.94 4.05
N GLY A 178 -10.89 20.56 4.88
CA GLY A 178 -10.03 19.40 4.66
C GLY A 178 -9.46 18.90 5.98
N PHE A 179 -9.06 17.62 5.99
CA PHE A 179 -8.41 16.97 7.12
C PHE A 179 -7.48 15.86 6.62
N ASP A 180 -6.42 15.59 7.36
CA ASP A 180 -5.50 14.46 7.15
C ASP A 180 -5.03 13.97 8.52
N LEU A 181 -5.66 12.90 9.00
CA LEU A 181 -5.36 12.29 10.29
C LEU A 181 -4.43 11.12 10.05
N ARG A 182 -3.25 11.13 10.69
CA ARG A 182 -2.24 10.08 10.54
C ARG A 182 -1.83 9.56 11.90
N PHE A 183 -1.99 8.27 12.09
CA PHE A 183 -1.61 7.58 13.31
C PHE A 183 -0.57 6.51 12.95
N SER A 184 0.43 6.36 13.81
CA SER A 184 1.48 5.36 13.67
C SER A 184 1.68 4.69 15.02
N PHE A 185 1.61 3.36 15.03
CA PHE A 185 1.68 2.55 16.22
C PHE A 185 2.81 1.52 16.06
N PRO A 186 3.69 1.34 17.07
CA PRO A 186 4.67 0.27 17.00
C PRO A 186 3.96 -1.08 16.97
N ALA A 187 4.35 -1.94 16.02
CA ALA A 187 3.84 -3.30 15.89
C ALA A 187 4.92 -4.28 16.33
N THR A 188 4.57 -5.17 17.27
CA THR A 188 5.47 -6.24 17.73
C THR A 188 5.32 -7.51 16.89
N LYS A 189 4.17 -7.70 16.26
CA LYS A 189 3.87 -8.84 15.39
C LYS A 189 2.96 -8.41 14.21
N PRO A 190 3.48 -8.36 12.97
CA PRO A 190 4.90 -8.47 12.64
C PRO A 190 5.69 -7.26 13.17
N LYS A 191 7.02 -7.41 13.31
CA LYS A 191 7.89 -6.32 13.78
C LYS A 191 7.87 -5.16 12.77
N GLY A 192 7.57 -3.95 13.25
CA GLY A 192 7.52 -2.75 12.44
C GLY A 192 6.59 -1.69 13.03
N ALA A 193 5.80 -1.05 12.17
CA ALA A 193 4.77 -0.09 12.55
C ALA A 193 3.48 -0.36 11.77
N ALA A 194 2.35 -0.21 12.46
CA ALA A 194 1.03 -0.18 11.87
C ALA A 194 0.59 1.29 11.76
N HIS A 195 0.05 1.65 10.61
CA HIS A 195 -0.34 3.02 10.27
C HIS A 195 -1.81 3.04 9.88
N LEU A 196 -2.49 4.08 10.34
CA LEU A 196 -3.89 4.35 10.03
C LEU A 196 -3.99 5.80 9.56
N ARG A 197 -4.63 6.02 8.42
CA ARG A 197 -4.83 7.36 7.85
C ARG A 197 -6.28 7.57 7.45
N PHE A 198 -6.81 8.77 7.72
CA PHE A 198 -8.10 9.23 7.20
C PHE A 198 -7.92 10.58 6.53
N VAL A 199 -8.47 10.73 5.33
CA VAL A 199 -8.30 11.94 4.53
C VAL A 199 -9.51 12.19 3.64
N ARG A 200 -9.85 13.48 3.43
CA ARG A 200 -10.79 13.88 2.38
C ARG A 200 -10.12 13.75 1.01
N GLY A 201 -10.75 13.05 0.08
CA GLY A 201 -10.28 12.92 -1.28
C GLY A 201 -11.42 12.84 -2.28
N LYS A 202 -11.12 12.35 -3.48
CA LYS A 202 -12.11 12.12 -4.53
C LYS A 202 -12.04 10.71 -5.07
N LYS A 203 -13.19 10.12 -5.36
CA LYS A 203 -13.36 8.83 -6.05
C LYS A 203 -14.21 9.07 -7.29
N LYS A 204 -13.62 8.94 -8.48
CA LYS A 204 -14.29 9.21 -9.78
C LYS A 204 -14.96 10.60 -9.79
N ASP A 205 -14.19 11.62 -9.39
CA ASP A 205 -14.60 13.04 -9.25
C ASP A 205 -15.66 13.37 -8.19
N VAL A 206 -16.16 12.38 -7.47
CA VAL A 206 -17.08 12.56 -6.33
C VAL A 206 -16.29 12.64 -5.04
N ASP A 207 -16.69 13.54 -4.13
CA ASP A 207 -16.09 13.64 -2.81
C ASP A 207 -16.20 12.31 -2.04
N ALA A 208 -15.08 11.93 -1.43
CA ALA A 208 -14.94 10.67 -0.75
C ALA A 208 -14.15 10.79 0.55
N LEU A 209 -14.58 10.02 1.55
CA LEU A 209 -13.72 9.68 2.67
C LEU A 209 -12.81 8.53 2.22
N ILE A 210 -11.50 8.78 2.26
CA ILE A 210 -10.47 7.77 2.01
C ILE A 210 -9.85 7.40 3.35
N TRP A 211 -9.68 6.11 3.60
CA TRP A 211 -8.88 5.64 4.72
C TRP A 211 -7.90 4.56 4.29
N GLU A 212 -6.81 4.47 5.03
CA GLU A 212 -5.72 3.58 4.71
C GLU A 212 -5.29 2.81 5.94
N THR A 213 -5.17 1.49 5.80
CA THR A 213 -4.57 0.63 6.81
C THR A 213 -3.28 0.05 6.24
N GLN A 214 -2.17 0.31 6.92
CA GLN A 214 -0.84 -0.05 6.46
C GLN A 214 -0.06 -0.76 7.58
N VAL A 215 0.69 -1.79 7.23
CA VAL A 215 1.75 -2.34 8.07
C VAL A 215 3.06 -2.23 7.32
N GLN A 216 4.08 -1.79 8.03
CA GLN A 216 5.37 -1.45 7.44
C GLN A 216 6.49 -1.98 8.32
N SER A 217 7.55 -2.50 7.70
CA SER A 217 8.79 -2.85 8.38
C SER A 217 9.94 -2.05 7.79
N VAL A 218 10.71 -1.41 8.67
CA VAL A 218 12.02 -0.83 8.37
C VAL A 218 13.00 -1.62 9.20
N SER A 219 13.89 -2.36 8.56
CA SER A 219 14.87 -3.13 9.32
C SER A 219 16.19 -3.31 8.58
N ASP A 220 17.27 -3.13 9.34
CA ASP A 220 18.63 -3.47 8.90
C ASP A 220 18.94 -4.97 8.97
N ASP A 221 18.08 -5.79 9.63
CA ASP A 221 18.41 -7.20 9.93
C ASP A 221 17.22 -8.19 9.88
N ALA A 222 15.97 -7.73 9.82
CA ALA A 222 14.84 -8.60 10.17
C ALA A 222 14.44 -9.60 9.08
N LEU A 223 14.77 -9.39 7.79
CA LEU A 223 14.12 -10.10 6.68
C LEU A 223 15.09 -10.39 5.52
N LYS A 224 16.20 -11.08 5.81
CA LYS A 224 17.21 -11.47 4.80
C LYS A 224 16.73 -12.59 3.89
N HIS A 225 15.76 -13.38 4.34
CA HIS A 225 15.28 -14.54 3.60
C HIS A 225 13.82 -14.37 3.17
N LYS A 226 13.53 -14.84 1.96
CA LYS A 226 12.20 -14.87 1.36
C LYS A 226 11.12 -15.41 2.31
N ASP A 227 11.39 -16.51 3.01
CA ASP A 227 10.41 -17.14 3.91
C ASP A 227 10.05 -16.24 5.09
N GLN A 228 10.98 -15.40 5.56
CA GLN A 228 10.69 -14.43 6.60
C GLN A 228 9.78 -13.31 6.07
N ILE A 229 9.99 -12.87 4.83
CA ILE A 229 9.14 -11.88 4.15
C ILE A 229 7.73 -12.43 3.97
N ILE A 230 7.60 -13.68 3.53
CA ILE A 230 6.31 -14.38 3.40
C ILE A 230 5.57 -14.43 4.74
N ASN A 231 6.26 -14.87 5.80
CA ASN A 231 5.67 -14.90 7.14
C ASN A 231 5.28 -13.50 7.62
N TRP A 232 6.10 -12.48 7.31
CA TRP A 232 5.79 -11.08 7.61
C TRP A 232 4.51 -10.62 6.90
N VAL A 233 4.36 -10.95 5.61
CA VAL A 233 3.18 -10.58 4.80
C VAL A 233 1.90 -11.18 5.36
N VAL A 234 1.93 -12.46 5.77
CA VAL A 234 0.78 -13.14 6.36
C VAL A 234 0.38 -12.50 7.69
N GLU A 235 1.34 -12.19 8.57
CA GLU A 235 1.05 -11.54 9.85
C GLU A 235 0.62 -10.08 9.67
N ALA A 236 1.20 -9.36 8.71
CA ALA A 236 0.79 -8.01 8.33
C ALA A 236 -0.67 -8.00 7.87
N HIS A 237 -1.05 -8.93 6.98
CA HIS A 237 -2.43 -9.04 6.51
C HIS A 237 -3.40 -9.34 7.64
N LYS A 238 -3.09 -10.31 8.52
CA LYS A 238 -3.94 -10.61 9.68
C LYS A 238 -4.18 -9.38 10.54
N LEU A 239 -3.14 -8.58 10.77
CA LEU A 239 -3.25 -7.35 11.56
C LEU A 239 -4.12 -6.30 10.85
N THR A 240 -3.89 -6.06 9.56
CA THR A 240 -4.68 -5.09 8.79
C THR A 240 -6.14 -5.52 8.64
N ASP A 241 -6.40 -6.82 8.44
CA ASP A 241 -7.75 -7.39 8.30
C ASP A 241 -8.53 -7.29 9.61
N ASP A 242 -7.90 -7.65 10.73
CA ASP A 242 -8.47 -7.49 12.08
C ASP A 242 -8.83 -6.04 12.38
N TRP A 243 -7.93 -5.09 12.09
CA TRP A 243 -8.18 -3.66 12.28
C TRP A 243 -9.33 -3.17 11.41
N PHE A 244 -9.32 -3.53 10.12
CA PHE A 244 -10.37 -3.14 9.19
C PHE A 244 -11.74 -3.57 9.71
N PHE A 245 -11.94 -4.85 10.04
CA PHE A 245 -13.24 -5.35 10.51
C PHE A 245 -13.66 -4.78 11.86
N LYS A 246 -12.73 -4.55 12.79
CA LYS A 246 -13.03 -3.88 14.08
C LYS A 246 -13.49 -2.44 13.89
N MET A 247 -12.88 -1.70 12.96
CA MET A 247 -13.25 -0.30 12.69
C MET A 247 -14.66 -0.22 12.09
N ILE A 248 -14.95 -1.03 11.08
CA ILE A 248 -16.22 -0.93 10.33
C ILE A 248 -17.41 -1.62 11.03
N GLU A 249 -17.20 -2.25 12.19
CA GLU A 249 -18.24 -3.00 12.90
C GLU A 249 -19.51 -2.16 13.14
N GLY A 250 -20.66 -2.73 12.75
CA GLY A 250 -21.98 -2.14 12.91
C GLY A 250 -22.62 -1.75 11.57
N GLU A 251 -23.07 -0.51 11.46
CA GLU A 251 -23.81 -0.02 10.28
C GLU A 251 -22.96 -0.03 9.02
N LEU A 252 -21.68 0.34 9.11
CA LEU A 252 -20.79 0.40 7.96
C LEU A 252 -20.50 -1.00 7.39
N LEU A 253 -20.22 -2.00 8.26
CA LEU A 253 -20.07 -3.39 7.84
C LEU A 253 -21.29 -3.92 7.09
N ARG A 254 -22.51 -3.65 7.58
CA ARG A 254 -23.76 -4.07 6.91
C ARG A 254 -23.93 -3.46 5.51
N ARG A 255 -23.36 -2.27 5.26
CA ARG A 255 -23.37 -1.67 3.91
C ARG A 255 -22.47 -2.43 2.93
N PHE A 256 -21.49 -3.16 3.43
CA PHE A 256 -20.51 -3.89 2.60
C PHE A 256 -20.87 -5.36 2.36
N GLU A 257 -21.83 -5.93 3.09
CA GLU A 257 -22.39 -7.28 2.91
C GLU A 257 -23.39 -7.40 1.75
#